data_AF-A0A356QGV1-F1
#
_entry.id   AF-A0A356QGV1-F1
#
_cell.length_a   1.000
_cell.length_b   1.000
_cell.length_c   1.000
_cell.angle_alpha   90.00
_cell.angle_beta   90.00
_cell.angle_gamma   90.00
#
_symmetry.space_group_name_H-M   'P 1'
#
loop_
_entity.id
_entity.type
_entity.pdbx_description
1 polymer ?
#
loop_
_entity_poly.entity_id
_entity_poly.type
_entity_poly.pdbx_seq_one_letter_code
_entity_poly.pdbx_strand_id
1 'polypeptide(L)' 'MALYVQKFGGTSVGSVDRIKAVAEKVKGFRDQGHQVVVVVSAMSGET' A
#
# COMPACT_ATOMS: atom_id res chain seq x y z
N MET A 1 -6.83 17.61 5.62
CA MET A 1 -5.96 17.22 4.48
C MET A 1 -4.51 17.18 4.95
N ALA A 2 -3.81 16.07 4.72
CA ALA A 2 -2.42 15.85 5.13
C ALA A 2 -1.71 15.02 4.04
N LEU A 3 -0.37 14.99 4.06
CA LEU A 3 0.45 14.16 3.17
C LEU A 3 0.98 12.95 3.94
N TYR A 4 0.63 11.74 3.47
CA TYR A 4 1.14 10.48 4.01
C TYR A 4 2.09 9.80 3.05
N VAL A 5 3.16 9.23 3.60
CA VAL A 5 4.01 8.25 2.91
C VAL A 5 3.81 6.90 3.59
N GLN A 6 3.34 5.92 2.83
CA GLN A 6 3.07 4.57 3.34
C GLN A 6 3.97 3.55 2.63
N LYS A 7 4.72 2.77 3.41
CA LYS A 7 5.58 1.71 2.88
C LYS A 7 5.01 0.33 3.20
N PHE A 8 4.97 -0.54 2.20
CA PHE A 8 4.56 -1.94 2.34
C PHE A 8 5.73 -2.85 1.93
N GLY A 9 6.10 -3.79 2.82
CA GLY A 9 7.16 -4.76 2.54
C GLY A 9 6.68 -5.94 1.69
N GLY A 10 7.61 -6.78 1.23
CA GLY A 10 7.28 -7.90 0.32
C GLY A 10 6.25 -8.89 0.87
N THR A 11 6.23 -9.11 2.19
CA THR A 11 5.19 -9.93 2.83
C THR A 11 3.81 -9.28 2.76
N SER A 12 3.72 -7.95 2.82
CA SER A 12 2.47 -7.20 2.70
C SER A 12 1.91 -7.19 1.28
N VAL A 13 2.73 -7.52 0.27
CA VAL A 13 2.33 -7.60 -1.14
C VAL A 13 2.55 -8.99 -1.75
N GLY A 14 2.75 -10.02 -0.92
CA GLY A 14 3.15 -11.37 -1.36
C GLY A 14 2.10 -12.18 -2.12
N SER A 15 0.88 -11.67 -2.28
CA SER A 15 -0.16 -12.29 -3.11
C SER A 15 -1.11 -11.23 -3.65
N VAL A 16 -1.87 -11.59 -4.70
CA VAL A 16 -2.88 -10.69 -5.29
C VAL A 16 -3.89 -10.20 -4.26
N ASP A 17 -4.35 -11.08 -3.37
CA ASP A 17 -5.31 -10.70 -2.32
C ASP A 17 -4.72 -9.73 -1.29
N ARG A 18 -3.43 -9.90 -0.96
CA ARG A 18 -2.73 -8.95 -0.09
C ARG A 18 -2.54 -7.59 -0.77
N ILE A 19 -2.25 -7.58 -2.07
CA ILE A 19 -2.18 -6.33 -2.85
C ILE A 19 -3.55 -5.62 -2.86
N LYS A 20 -4.65 -6.34 -3.06
CA LYS A 20 -6.01 -5.78 -2.98
C LYS A 20 -6.30 -5.18 -1.59
N ALA A 21 -5.91 -5.87 -0.51
CA ALA A 21 -6.07 -5.35 0.84
C ALA A 21 -5.26 -4.07 1.08
N VAL A 22 -4.04 -3.98 0.55
CA VAL A 22 -3.23 -2.74 0.56
C VAL A 22 -3.92 -1.63 -0.23
N ALA A 23 -4.48 -1.94 -1.40
CA ALA A 23 -5.20 -0.97 -2.22
C ALA A 23 -6.43 -0.38 -1.52
N GLU A 24 -7.27 -1.22 -0.89
CA GLU A 24 -8.43 -0.75 -0.11
C GLU A 24 -8.01 0.13 1.06
N LYS A 25 -6.90 -0.21 1.73
CA LYS A 25 -6.34 0.64 2.80
C LYS A 25 -5.93 2.01 2.26
N VAL A 26 -5.17 2.06 1.17
CA VAL A 26 -4.71 3.32 0.56
C VAL A 26 -5.89 4.17 0.08
N LYS A 27 -6.88 3.53 -0.55
CA LYS A 27 -8.13 4.17 -0.97
C LYS A 27 -8.83 4.84 0.22
N GLY A 28 -8.93 4.16 1.36
CA GLY A 28 -9.52 4.74 2.57
C GLY A 28 -8.87 6.06 3.02
N PHE A 29 -7.55 6.20 2.90
CA PHE A 29 -6.86 7.47 3.19
C PHE A 29 -7.13 8.52 2.10
N ARG A 30 -7.20 8.11 0.84
CA ARG A 30 -7.50 9.02 -0.26
C ARG A 30 -8.93 9.56 -0.18
N ASP A 31 -9.90 8.71 0.16
CA ASP A 31 -11.32 9.06 0.32
C ASP A 31 -11.54 10.03 1.48
N GLN A 32 -10.69 9.99 2.51
CA GLN A 32 -10.64 10.98 3.60
C GLN A 32 -10.02 12.33 3.19
N GLY A 33 -9.65 12.50 1.91
CA GLY A 33 -9.07 13.74 1.39
C GLY A 33 -7.60 13.93 1.72
N HIS A 34 -6.86 12.84 1.98
CA HIS A 34 -5.41 12.91 2.15
C HIS A 34 -4.67 12.71 0.82
N GLN A 35 -3.48 13.32 0.71
CA GLN A 35 -2.52 12.99 -0.33
C GLN A 35 -1.68 11.81 0.15
N VAL A 36 -1.48 10.81 -0.72
CA VAL A 36 -0.81 9.56 -0.34
C VAL A 36 0.25 9.23 -1.38
N VAL A 37 1.48 9.00 -0.91
CA VAL A 37 2.57 8.38 -1.67
C VAL A 37 2.76 6.97 -1.13
N VAL A 38 2.81 5.98 -2.02
CA VAL A 38 2.96 4.57 -1.65
C VAL A 38 4.26 4.02 -2.20
N VAL A 39 5.06 3.40 -1.32
CA VAL A 39 6.29 2.69 -1.68
C VAL A 39 6.09 1.20 -1.41
N VAL A 40 6.39 0.36 -2.39
CA VAL A 40 6.29 -1.09 -2.28
C VAL A 40 7.64 -1.74 -2.57
N SER A 41 7.93 -2.84 -1.88
CA SER A 41 9.01 -3.77 -2.25
C SER A 41 8.51 -4.77 -3.29
N ALA A 42 9.43 -5.52 -3.91
CA ALA A 42 9.08 -6.74 -4.65
C ALA A 42 8.29 -7.72 -3.76
N MET A 43 7.51 -8.61 -4.38
CA MET A 43 6.74 -9.62 -3.65
C MET A 43 7.68 -10.56 -2.88
N SER A 44 7.20 -11.13 -1.78
CA SER A 44 7.99 -12.05 -0.95
C SER A 44 8.50 -13.23 -1.80
N GLY A 45 9.82 -13.47 -1.80
CA GLY A 45 10.46 -14.54 -2.56
C GLY A 45 10.97 -14.14 -3.94
N GLU A 46 10.72 -12.91 -4.39
CA GLU A 46 11.16 -12.40 -5.70
C GLU A 46 12.53 -11.69 -5.64
N THR A 47 13.17 -11.66 -4.47
CA THR A 47 14.49 -11.05 -4.21
C THR A 47 15.27 -11.94 -3.28
#